data_AF-A0A093NHK5-F1
#
_entry.id   AF-A0A093NHK5-F1
#
_cell.length_a   1.000
_cell.length_b   1.000
_cell.length_c   1.000
_cell.angle_alpha   90.00
_cell.angle_beta   90.00
_cell.angle_gamma   90.00
#
_symmetry.space_group_name_H-M   'P 1'
#
loop_
_entity.id
_entity.type
_entity.pdbx_description
1 polymer ?
#
loop_
_entity_poly.entity_id
_entity_poly.type
_entity_poly.pdbx_seq_one_letter_code
_entity_poly.pdbx_strand_id
1 'polypeptide(L)'
;PPIIQEEAVNDLLHHLDAHKSMGPDGIHPRVLRELAEELAKPLSIIYQQSWLTGQVPDDWRLANVPPIYKKGRKEDPGNYRPVSLTSVPGKIMERIILRALTRQVRDNQGI
;
A
#
# COMPACT_ATOMS: atom_id res chain seq x y z
N PRO A 1 -15.27 -13.20 -4.96
CA PRO A 1 -14.28 -12.31 -4.30
C PRO A 1 -12.89 -12.97 -4.42
N PRO A 2 -11.81 -12.21 -4.69
CA PRO A 2 -10.48 -12.81 -4.80
C PRO A 2 -10.07 -13.42 -3.46
N ILE A 3 -9.51 -14.63 -3.51
CA ILE A 3 -8.81 -15.23 -2.37
C ILE A 3 -7.44 -14.56 -2.30
N ILE A 4 -7.10 -13.99 -1.15
CA ILE A 4 -5.80 -13.36 -0.94
C ILE A 4 -4.82 -14.42 -0.46
N GLN A 5 -3.96 -14.86 -1.38
CA GLN A 5 -2.95 -15.89 -1.13
C GLN A 5 -1.75 -15.31 -0.38
N GLU A 6 -1.21 -16.09 0.55
CA GLU A 6 -0.03 -15.76 1.34
C GLU A 6 1.20 -15.54 0.45
N GLU A 7 1.36 -16.40 -0.55
CA GLU A 7 2.46 -16.35 -1.53
C GLU A 7 2.43 -15.03 -2.31
N ALA A 8 1.23 -14.59 -2.71
CA ALA A 8 1.08 -13.31 -3.41
C ALA A 8 1.42 -12.11 -2.51
N VAL A 9 1.19 -12.21 -1.20
CA VAL A 9 1.58 -11.18 -0.22
C VAL A 9 3.09 -11.21 0.01
N ASN A 10 3.67 -12.40 0.19
CA ASN A 10 5.11 -12.61 0.32
C ASN A 10 5.88 -12.03 -0.87
N ASP A 11 5.44 -12.33 -2.09
CA ASP A 11 6.01 -11.77 -3.32
C ASP A 11 5.97 -10.23 -3.31
N LEU A 12 4.83 -9.65 -2.91
CA LEU A 12 4.68 -8.19 -2.85
C LEU A 12 5.60 -7.55 -1.80
N LEU A 13 5.83 -8.22 -0.66
CA LEU A 13 6.73 -7.77 0.40
C LEU A 13 8.19 -7.80 -0.07
N HIS A 14 8.63 -8.88 -0.73
CA HIS A 14 9.99 -9.00 -1.27
C HIS A 14 10.31 -7.93 -2.32
N HIS A 15 9.30 -7.52 -3.09
CA HIS A 15 9.44 -6.49 -4.13
C HIS A 15 9.25 -5.05 -3.63
N LEU A 16 9.18 -4.83 -2.31
CA LEU A 16 9.14 -3.48 -1.76
C LEU A 16 10.46 -2.74 -2.02
N ASP A 17 10.34 -1.46 -2.40
CA ASP A 17 11.49 -0.56 -2.42
C ASP A 17 11.82 -0.11 -0.99
N ALA A 18 12.90 -0.67 -0.44
CA ALA A 18 13.37 -0.41 0.90
C ALA A 18 13.90 1.02 1.12
N HIS A 19 13.90 1.89 0.12
CA HIS A 19 14.30 3.30 0.24
C HIS A 19 13.10 4.26 0.27
N LYS A 20 11.86 3.74 0.24
CA LYS A 20 10.65 4.56 0.39
C LYS A 20 10.42 4.96 1.84
N SER A 21 9.73 6.08 2.02
CA SER A 21 9.31 6.58 3.33
C SER A 21 8.27 5.67 3.98
N MET A 22 8.31 5.60 5.31
CA MET A 22 7.25 5.00 6.13
C MET A 22 5.97 5.85 6.14
N GLY A 23 4.85 5.20 6.45
CA GLY A 23 3.57 5.86 6.66
C GLY A 23 3.42 6.37 8.11
N PRO A 24 2.19 6.72 8.52
CA PRO A 24 1.87 7.11 9.89
C PRO A 24 2.07 5.99 10.92
N ASP A 25 2.07 4.74 10.46
CA ASP A 25 2.32 3.53 11.26
C ASP A 25 3.77 3.40 11.76
N GLY A 26 4.70 4.23 11.25
CA GLY A 26 6.11 4.17 11.62
C GLY A 26 6.86 2.94 11.09
N ILE A 27 6.22 2.12 10.25
CA ILE A 27 6.81 0.87 9.76
C ILE A 27 7.57 1.15 8.46
N HIS A 28 8.89 0.98 8.52
CA HIS A 28 9.73 1.19 7.35
C HIS A 28 9.57 0.03 6.33
N PRO A 29 9.50 0.30 5.01
CA PRO A 29 9.40 -0.76 3.99
C PRO A 29 10.51 -1.81 4.08
N ARG A 30 11.71 -1.41 4.54
CA ARG A 30 12.83 -2.33 4.77
C ARG A 30 12.48 -3.44 5.77
N VAL A 31 11.83 -3.10 6.89
CA VAL A 31 11.44 -4.07 7.93
C VAL A 31 10.45 -5.08 7.34
N LEU A 32 9.46 -4.60 6.59
CA LEU A 32 8.46 -5.45 5.95
C LEU A 32 9.08 -6.41 4.93
N ARG A 33 10.09 -5.94 4.18
CA ARG A 33 10.81 -6.76 3.20
C ARG A 33 11.69 -7.81 3.86
N GLU A 34 12.44 -7.44 4.90
CA GLU A 34 13.34 -8.35 5.61
C GLU A 34 12.58 -9.41 6.42
N LEU A 35 11.37 -9.09 6.88
CA LEU A 35 10.48 -10.00 7.61
C LEU A 35 9.35 -10.57 6.72
N ALA A 36 9.55 -10.61 5.40
CA ALA A 36 8.49 -10.99 4.46
C ALA A 36 7.89 -12.39 4.74
N GLU A 37 8.73 -13.37 5.07
CA GLU A 37 8.30 -14.73 5.39
C GLU A 37 7.38 -14.77 6.61
N GLU A 38 7.75 -14.06 7.68
CA GLU A 38 6.99 -14.03 8.93
C GLU A 38 5.70 -13.20 8.81
N LEU A 39 5.72 -12.16 7.99
CA LEU A 39 4.61 -11.21 7.86
C LEU A 39 3.60 -11.59 6.78
N ALA A 40 3.97 -12.43 5.82
CA ALA A 40 3.09 -12.83 4.72
C ALA A 40 1.78 -13.46 5.24
N LYS A 41 1.90 -14.42 6.16
CA LYS A 41 0.73 -15.10 6.73
C LYS A 41 -0.21 -14.14 7.45
N PRO A 42 0.21 -13.40 8.50
CA PRO A 42 -0.70 -12.53 9.24
C PRO A 42 -1.30 -11.44 8.35
N LEU A 43 -0.51 -10.85 7.44
CA LEU A 43 -1.03 -9.85 6.50
C LEU A 43 -2.07 -10.44 5.54
N SER A 44 -1.89 -11.66 5.05
CA SER A 44 -2.89 -12.33 4.18
C SER A 44 -4.24 -12.50 4.89
N ILE A 45 -4.22 -12.84 6.18
CA ILE A 45 -5.42 -12.99 7.01
C ILE A 45 -6.09 -11.62 7.20
N ILE A 46 -5.31 -10.59 7.56
CA ILE A 46 -5.83 -9.22 7.74
C ILE A 46 -6.45 -8.69 6.45
N TYR A 47 -5.77 -8.85 5.30
CA TYR A 47 -6.30 -8.42 4.02
C TYR A 47 -7.58 -9.17 3.65
N GLN A 48 -7.63 -10.49 3.87
CA GLN A 48 -8.81 -11.28 3.56
C GLN A 48 -10.01 -10.85 4.42
N GLN A 49 -9.80 -10.62 5.72
CA GLN A 49 -10.83 -10.09 6.61
C GLN A 49 -11.27 -8.68 6.22
N SER A 50 -10.32 -7.84 5.85
CA SER A 50 -10.60 -6.46 5.43
C SER A 50 -11.45 -6.44 4.16
N TRP A 51 -11.18 -7.34 3.21
CA TRP A 51 -11.98 -7.51 2.01
C TRP A 51 -13.41 -7.99 2.31
N LEU A 52 -13.57 -8.96 3.21
CA LEU A 52 -14.87 -9.54 3.54
C LEU A 52 -15.76 -8.59 4.34
N THR A 53 -15.16 -7.81 5.23
CA THR A 53 -15.89 -6.92 6.16
C THR A 53 -16.05 -5.49 5.64
N GLY A 54 -15.24 -5.09 4.64
CA GLY A 54 -15.16 -3.70 4.18
C GLY A 54 -14.50 -2.76 5.19
N GLN A 55 -13.88 -3.29 6.24
CA GLN A 55 -13.18 -2.54 7.27
C GLN A 55 -11.67 -2.70 7.10
N VAL A 56 -10.90 -1.68 7.45
CA VAL A 56 -9.42 -1.71 7.41
C VAL A 56 -8.89 -1.18 8.74
N PRO A 57 -7.65 -1.54 9.14
CA PRO A 57 -6.99 -0.91 10.28
C PRO A 57 -7.02 0.62 10.18
N ASP A 58 -7.20 1.31 11.31
CA ASP A 58 -7.30 2.77 11.34
C ASP A 58 -6.05 3.45 10.77
N ASP A 59 -4.86 2.89 11.03
CA ASP A 59 -3.59 3.38 10.50
C ASP A 59 -3.55 3.40 8.96
N TRP A 60 -4.32 2.53 8.28
CA TRP A 60 -4.39 2.49 6.83
C TRP A 60 -5.29 3.57 6.25
N ARG A 61 -6.14 4.19 7.08
CA ARG A 61 -7.02 5.30 6.72
C ARG A 61 -6.36 6.67 6.92
N LEU A 62 -5.18 6.68 7.55
CA LEU A 62 -4.41 7.87 7.85
C LEU A 62 -3.29 8.08 6.81
N ALA A 63 -2.87 9.34 6.65
CA ALA A 63 -1.73 9.70 5.82
C ALA A 63 -0.96 10.87 6.42
N ASN A 64 0.36 10.80 6.36
CA ASN A 64 1.21 11.98 6.55
C ASN A 64 1.18 12.78 5.24
N VAL A 65 0.92 14.09 5.32
CA VAL A 65 0.79 14.95 4.13
C VAL A 65 1.91 15.99 4.07
N PRO A 66 3.17 15.59 3.80
CA PRO A 66 4.26 16.55 3.71
C PRO A 66 4.15 17.40 2.43
N PRO A 67 4.48 18.70 2.50
CA PRO A 67 4.58 19.54 1.31
C PRO A 67 5.88 19.22 0.54
N ILE A 68 5.74 18.79 -0.72
CA ILE A 68 6.87 18.60 -1.64
C ILE A 68 7.00 19.84 -2.52
N TYR A 69 8.16 20.49 -2.42
CA TYR A 69 8.50 21.63 -3.27
C TYR A 69 8.49 21.24 -4.75
N LYS A 70 7.84 22.06 -5.60
CA LYS A 70 7.82 21.89 -7.05
C LYS A 70 8.85 22.77 -7.74
N LYS A 71 8.67 24.09 -7.68
CA LYS A 71 9.48 25.13 -8.37
C LYS A 71 9.08 26.53 -7.90
N GLY A 72 9.88 27.56 -8.17
CA GLY A 72 9.56 28.96 -7.84
C GLY A 72 10.20 29.46 -6.55
N ARG A 73 9.50 30.33 -5.82
CA ARG A 73 9.94 30.86 -4.52
C ARG A 73 9.54 29.89 -3.41
N LYS A 74 10.45 29.56 -2.51
CA LYS A 74 10.20 28.59 -1.42
C LYS A 74 9.29 29.16 -0.33
N GLU A 75 9.15 30.48 -0.28
CA GLU A 75 8.34 31.20 0.68
C GLU A 75 6.85 31.22 0.30
N ASP A 76 6.55 30.89 -0.96
CA ASP A 76 5.19 30.84 -1.49
C ASP A 76 4.62 29.41 -1.35
N PRO A 77 3.59 29.19 -0.51
CA PRO A 77 2.98 27.88 -0.31
C PRO A 77 2.41 27.26 -1.59
N GLY A 78 2.01 28.08 -2.58
CA GLY A 78 1.50 27.61 -3.87
C GLY A 78 2.53 26.83 -4.70
N ASN A 79 3.81 26.97 -4.38
CA ASN A 79 4.92 26.29 -5.05
C ASN A 79 5.20 24.87 -4.53
N TYR A 80 4.33 24.33 -3.66
CA TYR A 80 4.41 22.97 -3.13
C TYR A 80 3.24 22.12 -3.66
N ARG A 81 3.38 20.80 -3.59
CA ARG A 81 2.24 19.85 -3.64
C ARG A 81 2.16 19.06 -2.35
N PRO A 82 0.96 18.83 -1.80
CA PRO A 82 0.79 17.77 -0.83
C PRO A 82 1.00 16.41 -1.51
N VAL A 83 1.58 15.46 -0.80
CA VAL A 83 1.54 14.03 -1.15
C VAL A 83 1.05 13.24 0.04
N SER A 84 0.25 12.20 -0.18
CA SER A 84 -0.21 11.32 0.89
C SER A 84 0.77 10.16 1.08
N LEU A 85 1.49 10.16 2.21
CA LEU A 85 2.25 9.02 2.67
C LEU A 85 1.35 8.14 3.54
N THR A 86 0.74 7.12 2.93
CA THR A 86 -0.06 6.10 3.62
C THR A 86 0.79 4.91 4.06
N SER A 87 0.24 4.12 4.99
CA SER A 87 0.81 2.86 5.49
C SER A 87 1.23 1.91 4.36
N VAL A 88 2.39 1.26 4.51
CA VAL A 88 2.95 0.36 3.48
C VAL A 88 2.09 -0.91 3.33
N PRO A 89 1.67 -1.59 4.41
CA PRO A 89 0.67 -2.67 4.32
C PRO A 89 -0.64 -2.23 3.64
N GLY A 90 -1.14 -1.03 3.94
CA GLY A 90 -2.31 -0.47 3.26
C GLY A 90 -2.12 -0.39 1.73
N LYS A 91 -0.98 0.14 1.28
CA LYS A 91 -0.63 0.19 -0.17
C LYS A 91 -0.51 -1.19 -0.81
N ILE A 92 -0.04 -2.20 -0.07
CA ILE A 92 0.01 -3.59 -0.57
C ILE A 92 -1.41 -4.10 -0.80
N MET A 93 -2.34 -3.87 0.13
CA MET A 93 -3.75 -4.22 -0.06
C MET A 93 -4.35 -3.52 -1.29
N GLU A 94 -4.14 -2.21 -1.43
CA GLU A 94 -4.60 -1.45 -2.60
C GLU A 94 -4.09 -2.06 -3.92
N ARG A 95 -2.82 -2.51 -3.94
CA ARG A 95 -2.24 -3.17 -5.11
C ARG A 95 -2.87 -4.53 -5.41
N ILE A 96 -3.21 -5.31 -4.39
CA ILE A 96 -3.93 -6.58 -4.55
C ILE A 96 -5.32 -6.32 -5.17
N ILE A 97 -6.05 -5.32 -4.64
CA ILE A 97 -7.37 -4.92 -5.15
C ILE A 97 -7.25 -4.45 -6.61
N LEU A 98 -6.29 -3.57 -6.91
CA LEU A 98 -6.06 -3.07 -8.26
C LEU A 98 -5.78 -4.20 -9.26
N ARG A 99 -4.96 -5.19 -8.88
CA ARG A 99 -4.68 -6.36 -9.72
C ARG A 99 -5.94 -7.17 -9.98
N ALA A 100 -6.77 -7.41 -8.95
CA ALA A 100 -8.01 -8.15 -9.09
C ALA A 100 -9.01 -7.44 -10.01
N LEU A 101 -9.21 -6.12 -9.81
CA LEU A 101 -10.10 -5.31 -10.65
C LEU A 101 -9.60 -5.24 -12.10
N THR A 102 -8.30 -5.03 -12.29
CA THR A 102 -7.70 -4.96 -13.64
C THR A 102 -7.87 -6.28 -14.40
N ARG A 103 -7.71 -7.43 -13.73
CA ARG A 103 -7.96 -8.74 -14.32
C ARG A 103 -9.41 -8.88 -14.76
N GLN A 104 -10.37 -8.56 -13.89
CA GLN A 104 -11.79 -8.62 -14.23
C GLN A 104 -12.16 -7.74 -15.41
N VAL A 105 -11.61 -6.52 -15.49
CA VAL A 105 -11.86 -5.62 -16.62
C VAL A 105 -11.33 -6.21 -17.93
N ARG A 106 -10.15 -6.83 -17.93
CA ARG A 106 -9.58 -7.49 -19.12
C ARG A 106 -10.39 -8.70 -19.57
N ASP A 107 -10.72 -9.59 -18.62
CA ASP A 107 -11.54 -10.78 -18.88
C ASP A 107 -12.92 -10.39 -19.47
N ASN A 108 -13.52 -9.31 -18.96
CA ASN A 108 -14.80 -8.79 -19.45
C ASN A 108 -14.70 -8.10 -20.82
N GLN A 109 -13.51 -7.63 -21.22
CA GLN A 109 -13.26 -7.04 -22.53
C GLN A 109 -12.82 -8.08 -23.57
N GLY A 110 -12.62 -9.35 -23.18
CA GLY A 110 -12.17 -10.42 -24.06
C GLY A 110 -10.75 -10.22 -24.60
N ILE A 111 -9.91 -9.46 -23.87
CA ILE A 111 -8.50 -9.19 -24.21
C ILE A 111 -7.58 -9.95 -23.25
#